data_AF-A0A2N0ZXA4-F1
#
_entry.id   AF-A0A2N0ZXA4-F1
#
_cell.length_a   1.000
_cell.length_b   1.000
_cell.length_c   1.000
_cell.angle_alpha   90.00
_cell.angle_beta   90.00
_cell.angle_gamma   90.00
#
_symmetry.space_group_name_H-M   'P 1'
#
loop_
_entity.id
_entity.type
_entity.pdbx_description
1 polymer ?
#
loop_
_entity_poly.entity_id
_entity_poly.type
_entity_poly.pdbx_seq_one_letter_code
_entity_poly.pdbx_strand_id
1 'polypeptide(L)'
;MLGVGAVRYTLTPETSVSYFKQLAILLSDLECEEPKRVLTSLRQLSISLWILYAWSRDESNLESVYLASEFSVLRAWKIAVPFFSDRKKVSKEIVDTLNTIISLYHQISDDYILKVITPHVGRLYALSSSINSHNPIDINIKLFDILGRLAMYGLWSYSYISKETFQNNPTIKEPIKRQQEIIIQLINNNPILMTPYKDEQAIDIYLAILFLGIGQNTKDSVYPWLLNMSHSIDYQFKSKGMYPCNLNEYYELIQHPKNSTDAYTEEVTQGSILYPFIAAYSAKNKFDDVYKKIQEMKQTHLTHCNFQVWYPLADSEAHLYTNSENHGGVLSVNSEILSEKEDYLKALEDECKATEYFEGLSAISSGVEPIILLACRHYRIPPPIHFILEMDCNKFASTVLTSS
;
A
#
# COMPACT_ATOMS: atom_id res chain seq x y z
N MET A 1 30.19 -16.80 19.26
CA MET A 1 29.54 -15.84 20.17
C MET A 1 29.73 -14.43 19.62
N LEU A 2 28.79 -13.97 18.80
CA LEU A 2 28.60 -12.56 18.48
C LEU A 2 27.11 -12.32 18.67
N GLY A 3 26.78 -11.55 19.72
CA GLY A 3 25.41 -11.15 20.02
C GLY A 3 24.93 -10.20 18.93
N VAL A 4 24.40 -10.76 17.85
CA VAL A 4 23.48 -10.04 16.98
C VAL A 4 22.22 -9.88 17.82
N GLY A 5 21.88 -8.64 18.19
CA GLY A 5 20.57 -8.33 18.73
C GLY A 5 19.53 -8.84 17.75
N ALA A 6 19.01 -10.04 18.02
CA ALA A 6 18.01 -10.67 17.20
C ALA A 6 16.78 -9.78 17.28
N VAL A 7 16.51 -9.02 16.20
CA VAL A 7 15.21 -8.40 16.00
C VAL A 7 14.23 -9.56 15.99
N ARG A 8 13.53 -9.74 17.12
CA ARG A 8 12.47 -10.74 17.23
C ARG A 8 11.28 -10.21 16.46
N TYR A 9 11.13 -10.64 15.21
CA TYR A 9 9.84 -10.64 14.56
C TYR A 9 9.01 -11.72 15.26
N THR A 10 8.40 -11.34 16.39
CA THR A 10 7.50 -12.25 17.10
C THR A 10 6.22 -12.38 16.27
N LEU A 11 5.82 -13.61 15.98
CA LEU A 11 4.49 -13.98 15.46
C LEU A 11 3.35 -13.74 16.49
N THR A 12 3.55 -12.84 17.46
CA THR A 12 2.58 -12.51 18.53
C THR A 12 2.16 -11.03 18.61
N PRO A 13 1.87 -10.28 17.52
CA PRO A 13 1.19 -8.97 17.60
C PRO A 13 -0.34 -9.08 17.73
N GLU A 14 -0.93 -10.25 17.45
CA GLU A 14 -2.34 -10.32 17.04
C GLU A 14 -3.32 -9.94 18.15
N THR A 15 -3.04 -10.32 19.39
CA THR A 15 -3.99 -10.12 20.49
C THR A 15 -4.06 -8.66 20.94
N SER A 16 -2.92 -7.99 21.15
CA SER A 16 -2.90 -6.58 21.57
C SER A 16 -3.44 -5.66 20.48
N VAL A 17 -3.08 -5.92 19.22
CA VAL A 17 -3.61 -5.19 18.06
C VAL A 17 -5.11 -5.43 17.91
N SER A 18 -5.59 -6.67 18.09
CA SER A 18 -7.03 -6.99 18.02
C SER A 18 -7.84 -6.24 19.09
N TYR A 19 -7.41 -6.26 20.36
CA TYR A 19 -8.09 -5.52 21.42
C TYR A 19 -8.04 -4.01 21.19
N PHE A 20 -6.91 -3.48 20.73
CA PHE A 20 -6.82 -2.06 20.38
C PHE A 20 -7.76 -1.70 19.22
N LYS A 21 -7.84 -2.53 18.17
CA LYS A 21 -8.78 -2.33 17.05
C LYS A 21 -10.23 -2.30 17.54
N GLN A 22 -10.61 -3.22 18.44
CA GLN A 22 -11.95 -3.22 19.04
C GLN A 22 -12.23 -1.93 19.82
N LEU A 23 -11.28 -1.48 20.65
CA LEU A 23 -11.39 -0.20 21.35
C LEU A 23 -11.54 0.98 20.37
N ALA A 24 -10.70 1.04 19.33
CA ALA A 24 -10.75 2.10 18.33
C ALA A 24 -12.07 2.11 17.55
N ILE A 25 -12.67 0.93 17.27
CA ILE A 25 -14.01 0.82 16.70
C ILE A 25 -15.04 1.41 17.67
N LEU A 26 -15.05 0.99 18.94
CA LEU A 26 -16.00 1.51 19.95
C LEU A 26 -15.92 3.03 20.14
N LEU A 27 -14.72 3.60 20.00
CA LEU A 27 -14.51 5.04 20.07
C LEU A 27 -14.99 5.77 18.80
N SER A 28 -14.91 5.13 17.63
CA SER A 28 -15.22 5.78 16.35
C SER A 28 -16.62 5.49 15.80
N ASP A 29 -17.30 4.46 16.31
CA ASP A 29 -18.66 4.10 15.91
C ASP A 29 -19.70 4.96 16.65
N LEU A 30 -19.84 6.19 16.17
CA LEU A 30 -20.68 7.21 16.79
C LEU A 30 -22.03 7.28 16.09
N GLU A 31 -23.09 6.85 16.77
CA GLU A 31 -24.48 6.97 16.28
C GLU A 31 -24.93 8.41 15.99
N CYS A 32 -24.25 9.41 16.56
CA CYS A 32 -24.50 10.83 16.28
C CYS A 32 -23.20 11.62 16.10
N GLU A 33 -23.21 12.52 15.12
CA GLU A 33 -22.10 13.44 14.79
C GLU A 33 -22.03 14.64 15.74
N GLU A 34 -22.29 14.45 17.04
CA GLU A 34 -22.17 15.55 18.00
C GLU A 34 -20.69 15.98 18.11
N PRO A 35 -20.34 17.25 17.79
CA PRO A 35 -18.93 17.67 17.69
C PRO A 35 -18.12 17.42 18.96
N LYS A 36 -18.73 17.59 20.14
CA LYS A 36 -18.05 17.36 21.43
C LYS A 36 -17.76 15.87 21.67
N ARG A 37 -18.66 14.99 21.23
CA ARG A 37 -18.51 13.54 21.35
C ARG A 37 -17.43 13.04 20.40
N VAL A 38 -17.41 13.53 19.16
CA VAL A 38 -16.35 13.24 18.17
C VAL A 38 -14.99 13.68 18.72
N LEU A 39 -14.87 14.92 19.21
CA LEU A 39 -13.63 15.43 19.79
C LEU A 39 -13.14 14.59 20.99
N THR A 40 -14.06 14.20 21.87
CA THR A 40 -13.73 13.34 23.02
C THR A 40 -13.20 11.99 22.57
N SER A 41 -13.83 11.40 21.55
CA SER A 41 -13.45 10.12 20.99
C SER A 41 -12.07 10.15 20.32
N LEU A 42 -11.78 11.19 19.54
CA LEU A 42 -10.45 11.40 18.95
C LEU A 42 -9.37 11.58 20.02
N ARG A 43 -9.65 12.33 21.09
CA ARG A 43 -8.72 12.48 22.22
C ARG A 43 -8.46 11.15 22.93
N GLN A 44 -9.50 10.36 23.17
CA GLN A 44 -9.38 9.03 23.78
C GLN A 44 -8.59 8.07 22.88
N LEU A 45 -8.82 8.09 21.57
CA LEU A 45 -8.07 7.29 20.60
C LEU A 45 -6.58 7.69 20.61
N SER A 46 -6.29 8.99 20.58
CA SER A 46 -4.92 9.52 20.65
C SER A 46 -4.20 9.10 21.94
N ILE A 47 -4.85 9.22 23.11
CA ILE A 47 -4.30 8.80 24.40
C ILE A 47 -4.05 7.29 24.41
N SER A 48 -5.00 6.49 23.93
CA SER A 48 -4.87 5.02 23.88
C SER A 48 -3.70 4.60 23.00
N LEU A 49 -3.53 5.26 21.84
CA LEU A 49 -2.41 5.00 20.95
C LEU A 49 -1.06 5.38 21.58
N TRP A 50 -1.01 6.51 22.29
CA TRP A 50 0.18 6.92 23.05
C TRP A 50 0.59 5.90 24.12
N ILE A 51 -0.38 5.37 24.87
CA ILE A 51 -0.14 4.34 25.88
C ILE A 51 0.44 3.09 25.22
N LEU A 52 -0.19 2.61 24.14
CA LEU A 52 0.30 1.45 23.40
C LEU A 52 1.71 1.69 22.85
N TYR A 53 2.00 2.89 22.33
CA TYR A 53 3.31 3.25 21.83
C TYR A 53 4.39 3.23 22.91
N ALA A 54 4.09 3.78 24.09
CA ALA A 54 5.02 3.75 25.22
C ALA A 54 5.38 2.30 25.63
N TRP A 55 4.37 1.44 25.78
CA TRP A 55 4.60 0.02 26.12
C TRP A 55 5.33 -0.75 25.02
N SER A 56 4.94 -0.56 23.76
CA SER A 56 5.60 -1.20 22.62
C SER A 56 7.08 -0.84 22.50
N ARG A 57 7.48 0.38 22.88
CA ARG A 57 8.89 0.78 22.94
C ARG A 57 9.65 0.04 24.03
N ASP A 58 9.07 -0.06 25.23
CA ASP A 58 9.71 -0.72 26.37
C ASP A 58 9.86 -2.24 26.13
N GLU A 59 8.91 -2.85 25.42
CA GLU A 59 8.90 -4.28 25.10
C GLU A 59 9.59 -4.64 23.76
N SER A 60 10.16 -3.67 23.03
CA SER A 60 10.74 -3.87 21.70
C SER A 60 9.77 -4.49 20.66
N ASN A 61 8.48 -4.16 20.77
CA ASN A 61 7.40 -4.63 19.89
C ASN A 61 6.76 -3.46 19.12
N LEU A 62 7.58 -2.77 18.33
CA LEU A 62 7.17 -1.58 17.56
C LEU A 62 6.24 -1.91 16.38
N GLU A 63 6.24 -3.15 15.90
CA GLU A 63 5.36 -3.56 14.80
C GLU A 63 3.88 -3.50 15.20
N SER A 64 3.55 -3.92 16.43
CA SER A 64 2.16 -3.94 16.91
C SER A 64 1.56 -2.53 16.94
N VAL A 65 2.29 -1.57 17.52
CA VAL A 65 1.85 -0.18 17.58
C VAL A 65 1.82 0.46 16.18
N TYR A 66 2.73 0.09 15.27
CA TYR A 66 2.68 0.54 13.88
C TYR A 66 1.33 0.17 13.24
N LEU A 67 0.92 -1.10 13.31
CA LEU A 67 -0.36 -1.56 12.76
C LEU A 67 -1.57 -0.89 13.43
N ALA A 68 -1.51 -0.67 14.75
CA ALA A 68 -2.55 0.05 15.49
C ALA A 68 -2.64 1.53 15.09
N SER A 69 -1.51 2.16 14.78
CA SER A 69 -1.46 3.58 14.39
C SER A 69 -2.07 3.81 13.00
N GLU A 70 -1.82 2.93 12.03
CA GLU A 70 -2.49 3.01 10.72
C GLU A 70 -4.01 2.94 10.86
N PHE A 71 -4.49 1.97 11.63
CA PHE A 71 -5.92 1.81 11.90
C PHE A 71 -6.51 3.05 12.59
N SER A 72 -5.76 3.63 13.54
CA SER A 72 -6.17 4.85 14.25
C SER A 72 -6.29 6.04 13.31
N VAL A 73 -5.34 6.23 12.39
CA VAL A 73 -5.39 7.32 11.39
C VAL A 73 -6.62 7.17 10.51
N LEU A 74 -6.87 5.97 10.00
CA LEU A 74 -8.02 5.71 9.11
C LEU A 74 -9.36 5.94 9.81
N ARG A 75 -9.51 5.48 11.06
CA ARG A 75 -10.72 5.72 11.87
C ARG A 75 -10.89 7.19 12.26
N ALA A 76 -9.80 7.84 12.67
CA ALA A 76 -9.81 9.25 13.01
C ALA A 76 -10.19 10.12 11.81
N TRP A 77 -9.68 9.79 10.62
CA TRP A 77 -10.03 10.46 9.37
C TRP A 77 -11.54 10.38 9.13
N LYS A 78 -12.10 9.17 9.12
CA LYS A 78 -13.53 8.93 8.85
C LYS A 78 -14.46 9.82 9.68
N ILE A 79 -14.21 9.94 10.99
CA ILE A 79 -15.07 10.72 11.89
C ILE A 79 -14.78 12.22 11.89
N ALA A 80 -13.62 12.65 11.38
CA ALA A 80 -13.21 14.04 11.35
C ALA A 80 -13.63 14.77 10.05
N VAL A 81 -13.77 14.05 8.94
CA VAL A 81 -14.13 14.60 7.61
C VAL A 81 -15.32 15.59 7.64
N PRO A 82 -16.45 15.31 8.33
CA PRO A 82 -17.58 16.24 8.37
C PRO A 82 -17.25 17.62 8.94
N PHE A 83 -16.14 17.77 9.65
CA PHE A 83 -15.75 18.99 10.36
C PHE A 83 -14.71 19.85 9.62
N PHE A 84 -14.20 19.41 8.46
CA PHE A 84 -13.12 20.10 7.75
C PHE A 84 -13.51 21.49 7.23
N SER A 85 -14.78 21.70 6.88
CA SER A 85 -15.29 22.97 6.34
C SER A 85 -15.91 23.88 7.42
N ASP A 86 -16.09 23.38 8.65
CA ASP A 86 -16.73 24.12 9.73
C ASP A 86 -15.73 25.02 10.46
N ARG A 87 -16.06 26.32 10.58
CA ARG A 87 -15.22 27.33 11.23
C ARG A 87 -15.40 27.41 12.74
N LYS A 88 -16.32 26.64 13.33
CA LYS A 88 -16.53 26.61 14.78
C LYS A 88 -15.25 26.16 15.50
N LYS A 89 -15.06 26.70 16.71
CA LYS A 89 -13.92 26.35 17.58
C LYS A 89 -13.78 24.84 17.79
N VAL A 90 -14.90 24.14 18.04
CA VAL A 90 -14.88 22.68 18.29
C VAL A 90 -14.42 21.92 17.05
N SER A 91 -14.84 22.34 15.85
CA SER A 91 -14.43 21.72 14.58
C SER A 91 -12.94 21.89 14.31
N LYS A 92 -12.38 23.07 14.64
CA LYS A 92 -10.92 23.28 14.64
C LYS A 92 -10.20 22.33 15.60
N GLU A 93 -10.71 22.20 16.84
CA GLU A 93 -10.13 21.26 17.81
C GLU A 93 -10.18 19.79 17.36
N ILE A 94 -11.21 19.39 16.58
CA ILE A 94 -11.31 18.05 15.98
C ILE A 94 -10.18 17.86 14.95
N VAL A 95 -10.01 18.81 14.03
CA VAL A 95 -8.95 18.76 13.00
C VAL A 95 -7.56 18.77 13.65
N ASP A 96 -7.33 19.60 14.67
CA ASP A 96 -6.06 19.64 15.41
C ASP A 96 -5.76 18.30 16.11
N THR A 97 -6.80 17.66 16.65
CA THR A 97 -6.67 16.34 17.29
C THR A 97 -6.37 15.25 16.24
N LEU A 98 -7.01 15.29 15.07
CA LEU A 98 -6.67 14.42 13.94
C LEU A 98 -5.21 14.58 13.53
N ASN A 99 -4.74 15.83 13.35
CA ASN A 99 -3.35 16.12 13.02
C ASN A 99 -2.40 15.57 14.08
N THR A 100 -2.77 15.62 15.36
CA THR A 100 -1.98 15.01 16.46
C THR A 100 -1.87 13.49 16.30
N ILE A 101 -2.94 12.80 15.92
CA ILE A 101 -2.93 11.35 15.66
C ILE A 101 -2.04 11.02 14.46
N ILE A 102 -2.14 11.81 13.38
CA ILE A 102 -1.29 11.65 12.18
C ILE A 102 0.19 11.89 12.53
N SER A 103 0.51 12.90 13.33
CA SER A 103 1.89 13.14 13.80
C SER A 103 2.41 11.98 14.65
N LEU A 104 1.57 11.40 15.50
CA LEU A 104 1.94 10.21 16.29
C LEU A 104 2.19 8.99 15.38
N TYR A 105 1.39 8.77 14.35
CA TYR A 105 1.65 7.74 13.34
C TYR A 105 3.02 7.93 12.66
N HIS A 106 3.39 9.15 12.30
CA HIS A 106 4.71 9.43 11.73
C HIS A 106 5.83 9.10 12.72
N GLN A 107 5.70 9.52 13.98
CA GLN A 107 6.69 9.22 15.02
C GLN A 107 6.86 7.71 15.24
N ILE A 108 5.76 6.96 15.27
CA ILE A 108 5.78 5.50 15.36
C ILE A 108 6.43 4.88 14.12
N SER A 109 6.13 5.42 12.94
CA SER A 109 6.70 4.99 11.67
C SER A 109 8.21 5.23 11.62
N ASP A 110 8.71 6.38 12.07
CA ASP A 110 10.14 6.66 12.20
C ASP A 110 10.82 5.62 13.10
N ASP A 111 10.24 5.36 14.28
CA ASP A 111 10.79 4.39 15.22
C ASP A 111 10.81 2.97 14.66
N TYR A 112 9.74 2.55 13.99
CA TYR A 112 9.67 1.21 13.42
C TYR A 112 10.55 1.08 12.16
N ILE A 113 10.33 1.93 11.16
CA ILE A 113 11.00 1.83 9.86
C ILE A 113 12.50 2.09 10.01
N LEU A 114 12.89 3.22 10.62
CA LEU A 114 14.30 3.63 10.65
C LEU A 114 15.13 2.83 11.64
N LYS A 115 14.57 2.41 12.78
CA LYS A 115 15.32 1.69 13.81
C LYS A 115 15.24 0.17 13.67
N VAL A 116 14.14 -0.37 13.14
CA VAL A 116 13.93 -1.84 13.06
C VAL A 116 14.19 -2.38 11.66
N ILE A 117 13.75 -1.71 10.60
CA ILE A 117 13.84 -2.26 9.24
C ILE A 117 15.11 -1.79 8.52
N THR A 118 15.29 -0.49 8.36
CA THR A 118 16.36 0.12 7.57
C THR A 118 17.77 -0.39 7.87
N PRO A 119 18.18 -0.65 9.14
CA PRO A 119 19.53 -1.11 9.44
C PRO A 119 19.91 -2.47 8.82
N HIS A 120 18.92 -3.26 8.40
CA HIS A 120 19.14 -4.62 7.87
C HIS A 120 18.95 -4.72 6.36
N VAL A 121 18.43 -3.68 5.70
CA VAL A 121 18.09 -3.71 4.26
C VAL A 121 19.33 -3.86 3.36
N GLY A 122 20.44 -3.20 3.73
CA GLY A 122 21.67 -3.15 2.91
C GLY A 122 22.51 -4.43 2.88
N ARG A 123 22.07 -5.51 3.53
CA ARG A 123 22.80 -6.79 3.60
C ARG A 123 22.01 -7.90 2.93
N LEU A 124 22.67 -8.63 2.03
CA LEU A 124 22.10 -9.79 1.36
C LEU A 124 21.50 -10.77 2.38
N TYR A 125 20.22 -11.09 2.21
CA TYR A 125 19.42 -11.98 3.05
C TYR A 125 19.28 -11.62 4.54
N ALA A 126 19.71 -10.44 5.00
CA ALA A 126 19.64 -10.13 6.43
C ALA A 126 18.19 -10.01 6.93
N LEU A 127 17.29 -9.42 6.13
CA LEU A 127 15.87 -9.33 6.45
C LEU A 127 15.12 -10.64 6.26
N SER A 128 15.41 -11.40 5.21
CA SER A 128 14.81 -12.75 5.05
C SER A 128 15.23 -13.68 6.20
N SER A 129 16.49 -13.60 6.65
CA SER A 129 16.99 -14.39 7.77
C SER A 129 16.42 -13.95 9.13
N SER A 130 16.08 -12.66 9.30
CA SER A 130 15.55 -12.15 10.57
C SER A 130 14.08 -12.53 10.80
N ILE A 131 13.35 -12.87 9.74
CA ILE A 131 11.93 -13.29 9.80
C ILE A 131 11.74 -14.60 10.59
N ASN A 132 12.82 -15.32 10.92
CA ASN A 132 12.83 -16.50 11.81
C ASN A 132 11.75 -17.54 11.49
N SER A 133 11.37 -17.63 10.22
CA SER A 133 10.58 -18.73 9.68
C SER A 133 11.44 -19.54 8.73
N HIS A 134 11.24 -20.85 8.75
CA HIS A 134 11.86 -21.78 7.81
C HIS A 134 10.99 -21.98 6.56
N ASN A 135 9.79 -21.37 6.50
CA ASN A 135 8.89 -21.48 5.37
C ASN A 135 9.09 -20.30 4.41
N PRO A 136 9.40 -20.53 3.11
CA PRO A 136 9.56 -19.46 2.13
C PRO A 136 8.28 -18.61 1.95
N ILE A 137 7.09 -19.15 2.23
CA ILE A 137 5.83 -18.40 2.16
C ILE A 137 5.80 -17.28 3.19
N ASP A 138 6.22 -17.56 4.42
CA ASP A 138 6.26 -16.54 5.49
C ASP A 138 7.23 -15.42 5.14
N ILE A 139 8.41 -15.79 4.61
CA ILE A 139 9.43 -14.85 4.16
C ILE A 139 8.87 -13.99 3.01
N ASN A 140 8.18 -14.61 2.05
CA ASN A 140 7.59 -13.92 0.91
C ASN A 140 6.55 -12.88 1.35
N ILE A 141 5.52 -13.30 2.07
CA ILE A 141 4.43 -12.44 2.54
C ILE A 141 5.00 -11.27 3.35
N LYS A 142 5.92 -11.57 4.27
CA LYS A 142 6.49 -10.57 5.15
C LYS A 142 7.38 -9.56 4.43
N LEU A 143 8.17 -9.98 3.44
CA LEU A 143 9.00 -9.05 2.68
C LEU A 143 8.18 -8.14 1.77
N PHE A 144 7.09 -8.63 1.18
CA PHE A 144 6.16 -7.77 0.43
C PHE A 144 5.44 -6.77 1.37
N ASP A 145 5.02 -7.18 2.56
CA ASP A 145 4.48 -6.24 3.57
C ASP A 145 5.52 -5.18 4.00
N ILE A 146 6.78 -5.57 4.23
CA ILE A 146 7.87 -4.62 4.51
C ILE A 146 8.08 -3.64 3.33
N LEU A 147 8.04 -4.13 2.10
CA LEU A 147 8.14 -3.31 0.88
C LEU A 147 7.04 -2.25 0.85
N GLY A 148 5.78 -2.65 1.05
CA GLY A 148 4.64 -1.73 1.09
C GLY A 148 4.76 -0.68 2.20
N ARG A 149 5.23 -1.07 3.39
CA ARG A 149 5.43 -0.14 4.52
C ARG A 149 6.55 0.87 4.28
N LEU A 150 7.68 0.44 3.70
CA LEU A 150 8.78 1.35 3.31
C LEU A 150 8.33 2.34 2.25
N ALA A 151 7.52 1.89 1.29
CA ALA A 151 6.94 2.74 0.26
C ALA A 151 5.96 3.75 0.85
N MET A 152 5.05 3.31 1.74
CA MET A 152 4.13 4.22 2.45
C MET A 152 4.87 5.28 3.26
N TYR A 153 5.91 4.89 3.99
CA TYR A 153 6.75 5.84 4.73
C TYR A 153 7.35 6.92 3.81
N GLY A 154 7.84 6.50 2.64
CA GLY A 154 8.34 7.42 1.62
C GLY A 154 7.26 8.34 1.06
N LEU A 155 6.08 7.80 0.74
CA LEU A 155 4.95 8.55 0.18
C LEU A 155 4.43 9.62 1.15
N TRP A 156 4.32 9.28 2.44
CA TRP A 156 4.01 10.23 3.51
C TRP A 156 5.08 11.31 3.65
N SER A 157 6.36 10.94 3.59
CA SER A 157 7.45 11.91 3.66
C SER A 157 7.41 12.88 2.48
N TYR A 158 7.04 12.39 1.29
CA TYR A 158 6.93 13.19 0.09
C TYR A 158 5.72 14.12 0.10
N SER A 159 4.56 13.69 0.61
CA SER A 159 3.33 14.48 0.56
C SER A 159 3.45 15.84 1.27
N TYR A 160 4.31 15.96 2.28
CA TYR A 160 4.57 17.22 2.99
C TYR A 160 5.46 18.21 2.22
N ILE A 161 5.98 17.83 1.06
CA ILE A 161 6.90 18.64 0.29
C ILE A 161 6.15 19.24 -0.89
N SER A 162 6.07 20.58 -0.95
CA SER A 162 5.51 21.23 -2.13
C SER A 162 6.35 20.92 -3.39
N LYS A 163 5.69 20.84 -4.54
CA LYS A 163 6.37 20.57 -5.82
C LYS A 163 7.50 21.56 -6.11
N GLU A 164 7.25 22.85 -5.94
CA GLU A 164 8.24 23.90 -6.19
C GLU A 164 9.47 23.71 -5.29
N THR A 165 9.20 23.44 -4.01
CA THR A 165 10.24 23.15 -3.03
C THR A 165 11.04 21.90 -3.41
N PHE A 166 10.37 20.81 -3.80
CA PHE A 166 11.04 19.58 -4.21
C PHE A 166 11.91 19.81 -5.43
N GLN A 167 11.43 20.51 -6.46
CA GLN A 167 12.18 20.72 -7.71
C GLN A 167 13.43 21.58 -7.51
N ASN A 168 13.35 22.62 -6.68
CA ASN A 168 14.37 23.64 -6.56
C ASN A 168 15.35 23.43 -5.39
N ASN A 169 15.06 22.52 -4.45
CA ASN A 169 15.88 22.34 -3.26
C ASN A 169 16.54 20.96 -3.16
N PRO A 170 17.85 20.85 -3.43
CA PRO A 170 18.59 19.59 -3.31
C PRO A 170 18.53 18.97 -1.91
N THR A 171 18.52 19.77 -0.84
CA THR A 171 18.54 19.24 0.55
C THR A 171 17.26 18.48 0.90
N ILE A 172 16.17 18.76 0.18
CA ILE A 172 14.88 18.10 0.35
C ILE A 172 14.77 16.86 -0.54
N LYS A 173 15.49 16.82 -1.67
CA LYS A 173 15.57 15.63 -2.55
C LYS A 173 16.38 14.49 -1.92
N GLU A 174 17.47 14.82 -1.21
CA GLU A 174 18.40 13.80 -0.69
C GLU A 174 17.74 12.80 0.28
N PRO A 175 16.90 13.20 1.27
CA PRO A 175 16.18 12.24 2.11
C PRO A 175 15.26 11.30 1.31
N ILE A 176 14.55 11.83 0.31
CA ILE A 176 13.66 11.03 -0.55
C ILE A 176 14.46 10.02 -1.38
N LYS A 177 15.56 10.46 -2.01
CA LYS A 177 16.46 9.57 -2.75
C LYS A 177 17.03 8.47 -1.86
N ARG A 178 17.49 8.81 -0.66
CA ARG A 178 18.02 7.83 0.30
C ARG A 178 16.96 6.78 0.66
N GLN A 179 15.71 7.20 0.82
CA GLN A 179 14.61 6.26 1.07
C GLN A 179 14.31 5.38 -0.16
N GLN A 180 14.38 5.93 -1.37
CA GLN A 180 14.24 5.16 -2.62
C GLN A 180 15.37 4.13 -2.76
N GLU A 181 16.61 4.51 -2.43
CA GLU A 181 17.77 3.60 -2.40
C GLU A 181 17.59 2.46 -1.41
N ILE A 182 16.98 2.71 -0.24
CA ILE A 182 16.65 1.65 0.73
C ILE A 182 15.70 0.63 0.08
N ILE A 183 14.64 1.06 -0.61
CA ILE A 183 13.72 0.14 -1.29
C ILE A 183 14.44 -0.65 -2.40
N ILE A 184 15.29 0.01 -3.19
CA ILE A 184 16.08 -0.65 -4.24
C ILE A 184 17.03 -1.70 -3.63
N GLN A 185 17.69 -1.37 -2.52
CA GLN A 185 18.54 -2.33 -1.79
C GLN A 185 17.73 -3.51 -1.25
N LEU A 186 16.53 -3.28 -0.72
CA LEU A 186 15.65 -4.35 -0.26
C LEU A 186 15.35 -5.34 -1.39
N ILE A 187 14.95 -4.83 -2.54
CA ILE A 187 14.61 -5.61 -3.74
C ILE A 187 15.85 -6.41 -4.21
N ASN A 188 16.98 -5.74 -4.37
CA ASN A 188 18.21 -6.38 -4.88
C ASN A 188 18.78 -7.43 -3.92
N ASN A 189 18.66 -7.21 -2.61
CA ASN A 189 19.19 -8.11 -1.59
C ASN A 189 18.24 -9.25 -1.21
N ASN A 190 17.01 -9.27 -1.75
CA ASN A 190 16.02 -10.31 -1.47
C ASN A 190 15.27 -10.71 -2.76
N PRO A 191 15.85 -11.62 -3.57
CA PRO A 191 15.27 -12.07 -4.85
C PRO A 191 13.84 -12.62 -4.77
N ILE A 192 13.36 -13.02 -3.59
CA ILE A 192 11.97 -13.46 -3.39
C ILE A 192 10.93 -12.35 -3.68
N LEU A 193 11.35 -11.08 -3.68
CA LEU A 193 10.53 -9.94 -4.14
C LEU A 193 10.37 -9.88 -5.68
N MET A 194 10.95 -10.83 -6.41
CA MET A 194 10.69 -11.06 -7.84
C MET A 194 9.56 -12.07 -8.06
N THR A 195 9.07 -12.73 -7.01
CA THR A 195 8.10 -13.83 -7.12
C THR A 195 6.92 -13.59 -6.17
N PRO A 196 5.94 -12.75 -6.53
CA PRO A 196 4.72 -12.63 -5.74
C PRO A 196 3.98 -13.98 -5.69
N TYR A 197 3.52 -14.37 -4.51
CA TYR A 197 2.72 -15.59 -4.29
C TYR A 197 1.22 -15.29 -4.22
N LYS A 198 0.85 -14.08 -3.80
CA LYS A 198 -0.54 -13.63 -3.77
C LYS A 198 -0.75 -12.49 -4.75
N ASP A 199 -1.90 -12.47 -5.41
CA ASP A 199 -2.27 -11.39 -6.32
C ASP A 199 -2.35 -10.03 -5.58
N GLU A 200 -2.81 -10.00 -4.33
CA GLU A 200 -2.89 -8.78 -3.50
C GLU A 200 -1.52 -8.13 -3.22
N GLN A 201 -0.40 -8.85 -3.42
CA GLN A 201 0.93 -8.25 -3.31
C GLN A 201 1.18 -7.20 -4.40
N ALA A 202 0.35 -7.16 -5.44
CA ALA A 202 0.25 -6.04 -6.36
C ALA A 202 0.11 -4.69 -5.65
N ILE A 203 -0.56 -4.64 -4.49
CA ILE A 203 -0.75 -3.41 -3.71
C ILE A 203 0.59 -2.92 -3.17
N ASP A 204 1.41 -3.81 -2.62
CA ASP A 204 2.74 -3.46 -2.10
C ASP A 204 3.69 -3.05 -3.25
N ILE A 205 3.61 -3.75 -4.39
CA ILE A 205 4.36 -3.41 -5.61
C ILE A 205 3.92 -2.04 -6.13
N TYR A 206 2.62 -1.76 -6.16
CA TYR A 206 2.04 -0.50 -6.61
C TYR A 206 2.61 0.67 -5.81
N LEU A 207 2.59 0.57 -4.48
CA LEU A 207 3.09 1.62 -3.59
C LEU A 207 4.59 1.85 -3.81
N ALA A 208 5.37 0.77 -3.92
CA ALA A 208 6.80 0.87 -4.18
C ALA A 208 7.10 1.57 -5.51
N ILE A 209 6.39 1.20 -6.58
CA ILE A 209 6.54 1.81 -7.90
C ILE A 209 6.13 3.29 -7.87
N LEU A 210 5.01 3.61 -7.22
CA LEU A 210 4.53 4.96 -7.05
C LEU A 210 5.59 5.83 -6.34
N PHE A 211 6.22 5.31 -5.28
CA PHE A 211 7.26 6.04 -4.57
C PHE A 211 8.57 6.15 -5.38
N LEU A 212 9.01 5.06 -6.01
CA LEU A 212 10.23 5.04 -6.83
C LEU A 212 10.14 5.94 -8.07
N GLY A 213 8.94 6.19 -8.57
CA GLY A 213 8.71 7.11 -9.70
C GLY A 213 8.79 8.60 -9.36
N ILE A 214 8.87 8.97 -8.09
CA ILE A 214 8.96 10.39 -7.69
C ILE A 214 10.33 10.94 -8.07
N GLY A 215 10.35 11.92 -8.99
CA GLY A 215 11.52 12.73 -9.29
C GLY A 215 12.69 12.00 -9.97
N GLN A 216 12.49 10.77 -10.45
CA GLN A 216 13.52 9.93 -11.05
C GLN A 216 13.08 9.31 -12.38
N ASN A 217 14.06 8.94 -13.20
CA ASN A 217 13.85 8.04 -14.32
C ASN A 217 13.78 6.60 -13.77
N THR A 218 12.66 5.94 -13.96
CA THR A 218 12.38 4.61 -13.40
C THR A 218 12.99 3.46 -14.22
N LYS A 219 13.66 3.78 -15.33
CA LYS A 219 14.31 2.81 -16.22
C LYS A 219 15.45 2.02 -15.58
N ASP A 220 16.16 2.61 -14.61
CA ASP A 220 17.31 1.95 -13.98
C ASP A 220 16.93 1.17 -12.72
N SER A 221 15.71 1.36 -12.19
CA SER A 221 15.24 0.77 -10.94
C SER A 221 14.01 -0.12 -11.12
N VAL A 222 12.90 0.43 -11.61
CA VAL A 222 11.61 -0.27 -11.71
C VAL A 222 11.56 -1.22 -12.91
N TYR A 223 12.09 -0.80 -14.06
CA TYR A 223 12.13 -1.62 -15.28
C TYR A 223 12.79 -3.00 -15.06
N PRO A 224 14.04 -3.10 -14.59
CA PRO A 224 14.67 -4.41 -14.40
C PRO A 224 13.93 -5.26 -13.35
N TRP A 225 13.33 -4.63 -12.34
CA TRP A 225 12.53 -5.33 -11.34
C TRP A 225 11.28 -5.97 -11.95
N LEU A 226 10.48 -5.21 -12.70
CA LEU A 226 9.26 -5.71 -13.35
C LEU A 226 9.57 -6.74 -14.44
N LEU A 227 10.64 -6.56 -15.20
CA LEU A 227 11.06 -7.53 -16.21
C LEU A 227 11.39 -8.88 -15.56
N ASN A 228 12.24 -8.88 -14.53
CA ASN A 228 12.60 -10.10 -13.81
C ASN A 228 11.40 -10.74 -13.12
N MET A 229 10.50 -9.93 -12.56
CA MET A 229 9.26 -10.42 -11.96
C MET A 229 8.36 -11.11 -13.00
N SER A 230 8.15 -10.50 -14.16
CA SER A 230 7.31 -11.07 -15.22
C SER A 230 7.88 -12.38 -15.77
N HIS A 231 9.20 -12.49 -15.92
CA HIS A 231 9.86 -13.74 -16.28
C HIS A 231 9.75 -14.81 -15.19
N SER A 232 9.91 -14.41 -13.94
CA SER A 232 9.81 -15.34 -12.81
C SER A 232 8.40 -15.90 -12.70
N ILE A 233 7.37 -15.06 -12.85
CA ILE A 233 5.97 -15.49 -12.83
C ILE A 233 5.67 -16.45 -13.99
N ASP A 234 6.07 -16.11 -15.22
CA ASP A 234 5.88 -16.99 -16.38
C ASP A 234 6.56 -18.36 -16.16
N TYR A 235 7.75 -18.38 -15.57
CA TYR A 235 8.42 -19.62 -15.19
C TYR A 235 7.64 -20.40 -14.14
N GLN A 236 7.07 -19.75 -13.12
CA GLN A 236 6.25 -20.43 -12.10
C GLN A 236 5.00 -21.06 -12.71
N PHE A 237 4.32 -20.40 -13.66
CA PHE A 237 3.20 -21.02 -14.37
C PHE A 237 3.64 -22.24 -15.19
N LYS A 238 4.72 -22.11 -15.97
CA LYS A 238 5.24 -23.20 -16.81
C LYS A 238 5.71 -24.41 -16.00
N SER A 239 6.31 -24.17 -14.85
CA SER A 239 6.80 -25.23 -13.94
C SER A 239 5.73 -25.71 -12.96
N LYS A 240 4.51 -25.13 -13.00
CA LYS A 240 3.44 -25.36 -12.01
C LYS A 240 3.95 -25.21 -10.57
N GLY A 241 4.75 -24.16 -10.34
CA GLY A 241 5.30 -23.77 -9.03
C GLY A 241 4.44 -22.71 -8.32
N MET A 242 5.04 -21.87 -7.48
CA MET A 242 4.34 -20.83 -6.71
C MET A 242 3.98 -19.60 -7.57
N TYR A 243 3.06 -19.78 -8.51
CA TYR A 243 2.52 -18.66 -9.30
C TYR A 243 1.55 -17.80 -8.45
N PRO A 244 1.37 -16.51 -8.77
CA PRO A 244 0.46 -15.66 -8.03
C PRO A 244 -0.97 -16.21 -8.02
N CYS A 245 -1.62 -16.20 -6.85
CA CYS A 245 -2.98 -16.72 -6.67
C CYS A 245 -3.87 -15.79 -5.84
N ASN A 246 -5.18 -16.02 -5.88
CA ASN A 246 -6.19 -15.29 -5.09
C ASN A 246 -6.52 -15.94 -3.73
N LEU A 247 -5.73 -16.93 -3.29
CA LEU A 247 -5.93 -17.62 -2.01
C LEU A 247 -5.60 -16.69 -0.84
N ASN A 248 -6.49 -16.60 0.14
CA ASN A 248 -6.31 -15.74 1.31
C ASN A 248 -5.90 -16.50 2.57
N GLU A 249 -6.42 -17.72 2.72
CA GLU A 249 -6.15 -18.53 3.89
C GLU A 249 -4.73 -19.10 3.83
N TYR A 250 -3.98 -18.93 4.93
CA TYR A 250 -2.58 -19.34 4.99
C TYR A 250 -2.40 -20.85 4.73
N TYR A 251 -3.31 -21.68 5.22
CA TYR A 251 -3.24 -23.13 5.03
C TYR A 251 -3.44 -23.54 3.56
N GLU A 252 -4.24 -22.80 2.80
CA GLU A 252 -4.44 -23.03 1.37
C GLU A 252 -3.19 -22.65 0.59
N LEU A 253 -2.54 -21.54 0.97
CA LEU A 253 -1.31 -21.08 0.34
C LEU A 253 -0.13 -22.03 0.58
N ILE A 254 -0.03 -22.67 1.75
CA ILE A 254 0.98 -23.74 1.98
C ILE A 254 0.79 -24.91 1.02
N GLN A 255 -0.46 -25.22 0.70
CA GLN A 255 -0.78 -26.32 -0.20
C GLN A 255 -0.70 -25.90 -1.67
N HIS A 256 -0.46 -24.63 -1.97
CA HIS A 256 -0.39 -24.14 -3.33
C HIS A 256 0.94 -24.54 -4.00
N PRO A 257 0.93 -25.03 -5.25
CA PRO A 257 -0.23 -25.56 -5.97
C PRO A 257 -0.69 -26.92 -5.44
N LYS A 258 -2.01 -27.08 -5.22
CA LYS A 258 -2.58 -28.32 -4.67
C LYS A 258 -2.44 -29.50 -5.63
N ASN A 259 -2.54 -29.23 -6.91
CA ASN A 259 -2.31 -30.18 -8.00
C ASN A 259 -1.99 -29.41 -9.29
N SER A 260 -1.54 -30.12 -10.32
CA SER A 260 -1.12 -29.52 -11.60
C SER A 260 -2.22 -29.43 -12.66
N THR A 261 -3.50 -29.57 -12.26
CA THR A 261 -4.61 -29.52 -13.23
C THR A 261 -4.92 -28.07 -13.62
N ASP A 262 -5.37 -27.88 -14.86
CA ASP A 262 -5.75 -26.55 -15.33
C ASP A 262 -6.97 -26.01 -14.58
N ALA A 263 -7.92 -26.87 -14.20
CA ALA A 263 -9.06 -26.48 -13.36
C ALA A 263 -8.65 -25.86 -12.02
N TYR A 264 -7.61 -26.39 -11.36
CA TYR A 264 -7.08 -25.79 -10.14
C TYR A 264 -6.41 -24.45 -10.42
N THR A 265 -5.62 -24.35 -11.49
CA THR A 265 -5.03 -23.06 -11.90
C THR A 265 -6.15 -22.03 -12.17
N GLU A 266 -7.20 -22.41 -12.87
CA GLU A 266 -8.35 -21.54 -13.17
C GLU A 266 -9.04 -21.04 -11.90
N GLU A 267 -9.32 -21.95 -10.95
CA GLU A 267 -9.92 -21.64 -9.65
C GLU A 267 -9.13 -20.60 -8.86
N VAL A 268 -7.81 -20.79 -8.76
CA VAL A 268 -6.95 -19.93 -7.91
C VAL A 268 -6.42 -18.69 -8.64
N THR A 269 -6.81 -18.48 -9.90
CA THR A 269 -6.45 -17.32 -10.73
C THR A 269 -7.66 -16.75 -11.47
N GLN A 270 -8.85 -16.80 -10.86
CA GLN A 270 -10.08 -16.28 -11.47
C GLN A 270 -10.06 -14.76 -11.71
N GLY A 271 -9.35 -14.02 -10.86
CA GLY A 271 -9.25 -12.56 -10.92
C GLY A 271 -7.84 -12.11 -10.56
N SER A 272 -7.39 -11.01 -11.17
CA SER A 272 -6.08 -10.44 -10.88
C SER A 272 -6.06 -8.92 -11.00
N ILE A 273 -5.47 -8.26 -10.01
CA ILE A 273 -5.07 -6.84 -10.07
C ILE A 273 -3.58 -6.69 -10.42
N LEU A 274 -2.76 -7.72 -10.22
CA LEU A 274 -1.31 -7.67 -10.45
C LEU A 274 -0.94 -7.42 -11.90
N TYR A 275 -1.43 -8.25 -12.80
CA TYR A 275 -1.09 -8.19 -14.22
C TYR A 275 -1.59 -6.92 -14.92
N PRO A 276 -2.87 -6.51 -14.77
CA PRO A 276 -3.31 -5.27 -15.41
C PRO A 276 -2.59 -4.04 -14.87
N PHE A 277 -2.23 -4.02 -13.59
CA PHE A 277 -1.40 -2.96 -13.02
C PHE A 277 0.00 -2.92 -13.67
N ILE A 278 0.72 -4.05 -13.71
CA ILE A 278 2.05 -4.11 -14.34
C ILE A 278 1.96 -3.67 -15.81
N ALA A 279 0.93 -4.12 -16.53
CA ALA A 279 0.68 -3.70 -17.90
C ALA A 279 0.45 -2.18 -18.01
N ALA A 280 -0.39 -1.60 -17.14
CA ALA A 280 -0.71 -0.17 -17.20
C ALA A 280 0.53 0.70 -16.96
N TYR A 281 1.31 0.34 -15.94
CA TYR A 281 2.56 1.03 -15.64
C TYR A 281 3.58 0.88 -16.77
N SER A 282 3.71 -0.32 -17.33
CA SER A 282 4.64 -0.62 -18.43
C SER A 282 4.27 0.12 -19.71
N ALA A 283 2.98 0.18 -20.06
CA ALA A 283 2.48 0.93 -21.20
C ALA A 283 2.80 2.43 -21.04
N LYS A 284 2.48 3.01 -19.88
CA LYS A 284 2.77 4.44 -19.60
C LYS A 284 4.25 4.78 -19.70
N ASN A 285 5.13 3.91 -19.19
CA ASN A 285 6.57 4.15 -19.13
C ASN A 285 7.37 3.55 -20.31
N LYS A 286 6.68 3.00 -21.33
CA LYS A 286 7.29 2.40 -22.53
C LYS A 286 8.22 1.22 -22.22
N PHE A 287 7.85 0.41 -21.24
CA PHE A 287 8.50 -0.88 -20.94
C PHE A 287 7.87 -1.97 -21.80
N ASP A 288 8.11 -1.87 -23.11
CA ASP A 288 7.35 -2.58 -24.15
C ASP A 288 7.46 -4.12 -24.06
N ASP A 289 8.61 -4.61 -23.65
CA ASP A 289 8.91 -6.02 -23.39
C ASP A 289 8.17 -6.55 -22.16
N VAL A 290 8.14 -5.79 -21.06
CA VAL A 290 7.35 -6.13 -19.87
C VAL A 290 5.87 -6.18 -20.23
N TYR A 291 5.38 -5.17 -20.96
CA TYR A 291 3.99 -5.13 -21.43
C TYR A 291 3.65 -6.37 -22.27
N LYS A 292 4.49 -6.67 -23.27
CA LYS A 292 4.33 -7.84 -24.13
C LYS A 292 4.33 -9.13 -23.33
N LYS A 293 5.17 -9.24 -22.30
CA LYS A 293 5.20 -10.42 -21.43
C LYS A 293 3.89 -10.64 -20.69
N ILE A 294 3.25 -9.57 -20.22
CA ILE A 294 1.91 -9.67 -19.62
C ILE A 294 0.88 -10.13 -20.65
N GLN A 295 0.91 -9.61 -21.87
CA GLN A 295 0.00 -10.06 -22.96
C GLN A 295 0.18 -11.56 -23.25
N GLU A 296 1.43 -12.02 -23.35
CA GLU A 296 1.75 -13.43 -23.56
C GLU A 296 1.20 -14.30 -22.42
N MET A 297 1.40 -13.91 -21.16
CA MET A 297 0.85 -14.65 -20.01
C MET A 297 -0.69 -14.66 -20.01
N LYS A 298 -1.33 -13.53 -20.37
CA LYS A 298 -2.79 -13.45 -20.52
C LYS A 298 -3.32 -14.43 -21.56
N GLN A 299 -2.60 -14.63 -22.66
CA GLN A 299 -2.99 -15.55 -23.73
C GLN A 299 -2.64 -17.02 -23.44
N THR A 300 -1.56 -17.28 -22.70
CA THR A 300 -1.02 -18.64 -22.53
C THR A 300 -1.45 -19.32 -21.24
N HIS A 301 -1.48 -18.59 -20.12
CA HIS A 301 -1.75 -19.17 -18.79
C HIS A 301 -3.04 -18.65 -18.16
N LEU A 302 -3.51 -17.48 -18.59
CA LEU A 302 -4.52 -16.69 -17.87
C LEU A 302 -5.69 -16.28 -18.77
N THR A 303 -6.02 -17.07 -19.79
CA THR A 303 -7.12 -16.75 -20.73
C THR A 303 -8.45 -16.57 -20.00
N HIS A 304 -8.72 -17.42 -19.00
CA HIS A 304 -9.89 -17.38 -18.12
C HIS A 304 -9.88 -16.25 -17.08
N CYS A 305 -8.70 -15.77 -16.68
CA CYS A 305 -8.56 -14.82 -15.57
C CYS A 305 -9.19 -13.47 -15.89
N ASN A 306 -10.04 -12.95 -15.02
CA ASN A 306 -10.54 -11.59 -15.14
C ASN A 306 -9.46 -10.60 -14.66
N PHE A 307 -8.86 -9.84 -15.55
CA PHE A 307 -7.94 -8.77 -15.15
C PHE A 307 -8.77 -7.56 -14.72
N GLN A 308 -8.53 -7.06 -13.51
CA GLN A 308 -9.37 -6.07 -12.86
C GLN A 308 -8.55 -4.83 -12.52
N VAL A 309 -9.04 -3.67 -12.93
CA VAL A 309 -8.51 -2.38 -12.49
C VAL A 309 -9.57 -1.65 -11.69
N TRP A 310 -9.25 -1.39 -10.42
CA TRP A 310 -10.16 -0.74 -9.50
C TRP A 310 -10.08 0.79 -9.59
N TYR A 311 -11.23 1.44 -9.44
CA TYR A 311 -11.35 2.89 -9.33
C TYR A 311 -12.50 3.27 -8.38
N PRO A 312 -12.45 4.44 -7.74
CA PRO A 312 -13.48 4.84 -6.80
C PRO A 312 -14.80 5.19 -7.47
N LEU A 313 -15.91 4.89 -6.80
CA LEU A 313 -17.28 5.29 -7.18
C LEU A 313 -17.95 6.05 -6.02
N ALA A 314 -19.25 6.35 -6.15
CA ALA A 314 -20.04 7.13 -5.20
C ALA A 314 -19.99 6.61 -3.75
N ASP A 315 -19.86 5.30 -3.58
CA ASP A 315 -19.81 4.61 -2.30
C ASP A 315 -18.41 4.59 -1.67
N SER A 316 -17.35 4.83 -2.45
CA SER A 316 -15.97 4.69 -1.99
C SER A 316 -15.63 5.58 -0.79
N GLU A 317 -16.02 6.85 -0.78
CA GLU A 317 -15.75 7.75 0.37
C GLU A 317 -16.38 7.24 1.67
N ALA A 318 -17.54 6.56 1.57
CA ALA A 318 -18.22 6.03 2.74
C ALA A 318 -17.47 4.85 3.37
N HIS A 319 -16.87 3.99 2.54
CA HIS A 319 -16.35 2.68 2.97
C HIS A 319 -14.82 2.56 2.97
N LEU A 320 -14.09 3.36 2.18
CA LEU A 320 -12.65 3.22 1.97
C LEU A 320 -11.83 3.22 3.28
N TYR A 321 -12.12 4.13 4.21
CA TYR A 321 -11.34 4.28 5.44
C TYR A 321 -11.70 3.28 6.55
N THR A 322 -12.81 2.57 6.41
CA THR A 322 -13.29 1.59 7.40
C THR A 322 -13.35 0.16 6.88
N ASN A 323 -13.27 -0.01 5.56
CA ASN A 323 -13.53 -1.25 4.82
C ASN A 323 -14.81 -1.94 5.33
N SER A 324 -15.90 -1.17 5.46
CA SER A 324 -17.15 -1.66 6.06
C SER A 324 -18.02 -2.43 5.08
N GLU A 325 -17.94 -2.12 3.79
CA GLU A 325 -18.64 -2.80 2.70
C GLU A 325 -17.78 -2.81 1.44
N ASN A 326 -18.13 -3.66 0.48
CA ASN A 326 -17.53 -3.62 -0.86
C ASN A 326 -17.90 -2.31 -1.56
N HIS A 327 -16.94 -1.68 -2.23
CA HIS A 327 -17.14 -0.37 -2.84
C HIS A 327 -16.24 -0.15 -4.07
N GLY A 328 -16.55 0.89 -4.84
CA GLY A 328 -15.82 1.24 -6.05
C GLY A 328 -16.22 0.40 -7.27
N GLY A 329 -15.60 0.74 -8.40
CA GLY A 329 -15.82 0.14 -9.71
C GLY A 329 -14.64 -0.73 -10.14
N VAL A 330 -14.90 -1.61 -11.10
CA VAL A 330 -13.89 -2.47 -11.70
C VAL A 330 -13.99 -2.39 -13.21
N LEU A 331 -12.93 -1.92 -13.87
CA LEU A 331 -12.74 -2.12 -15.29
C LEU A 331 -12.20 -3.54 -15.50
N SER A 332 -12.97 -4.36 -16.23
CA SER A 332 -12.53 -5.69 -16.65
C SER A 332 -11.71 -5.57 -17.95
N VAL A 333 -10.47 -6.01 -17.90
CA VAL A 333 -9.48 -5.86 -18.95
C VAL A 333 -9.33 -7.20 -19.68
N ASN A 334 -9.88 -7.30 -20.88
CA ASN A 334 -9.78 -8.50 -21.71
C ASN A 334 -8.56 -8.46 -22.65
N SER A 335 -8.33 -9.54 -23.39
CA SER A 335 -7.23 -9.62 -24.35
C SER A 335 -7.33 -8.64 -25.51
N GLU A 336 -8.54 -8.20 -25.86
CA GLU A 336 -8.77 -7.20 -26.92
C GLU A 336 -8.31 -5.82 -26.45
N ILE A 337 -8.74 -5.39 -25.27
CA ILE A 337 -8.32 -4.12 -24.65
C ILE A 337 -6.81 -4.10 -24.43
N LEU A 338 -6.21 -5.23 -24.03
CA LEU A 338 -4.75 -5.33 -23.83
C LEU A 338 -3.95 -5.38 -25.13
N SER A 339 -4.57 -5.62 -26.29
CA SER A 339 -3.84 -5.91 -27.53
C SER A 339 -2.90 -4.77 -27.97
N GLU A 340 -3.37 -3.53 -27.88
CA GLU A 340 -2.60 -2.33 -28.15
C GLU A 340 -2.47 -1.48 -26.88
N LYS A 341 -1.27 -0.97 -26.60
CA LYS A 341 -0.99 -0.22 -25.35
C LYS A 341 -1.81 1.06 -25.28
N GLU A 342 -1.93 1.72 -26.41
CA GLU A 342 -2.65 2.98 -26.58
C GLU A 342 -4.14 2.81 -26.29
N ASP A 343 -4.73 1.72 -26.78
CA ASP A 343 -6.13 1.38 -26.51
C ASP A 343 -6.36 1.05 -25.04
N TYR A 344 -5.43 0.31 -24.43
CA TYR A 344 -5.52 0.02 -23.00
C TYR A 344 -5.42 1.28 -22.14
N LEU A 345 -4.41 2.13 -22.37
CA LEU A 345 -4.25 3.39 -21.64
C LEU A 345 -5.46 4.30 -21.84
N LYS A 346 -6.00 4.37 -23.06
CA LYS A 346 -7.20 5.14 -23.36
C LYS A 346 -8.42 4.61 -22.60
N ALA A 347 -8.64 3.30 -22.56
CA ALA A 347 -9.73 2.71 -21.79
C ALA A 347 -9.64 3.07 -20.29
N LEU A 348 -8.42 3.04 -19.74
CA LEU A 348 -8.19 3.45 -18.36
C LEU A 348 -8.47 4.95 -18.13
N GLU A 349 -8.00 5.81 -19.03
CA GLU A 349 -8.25 7.25 -18.95
C GLU A 349 -9.72 7.59 -19.11
N ASP A 350 -10.44 6.92 -20.01
CA ASP A 350 -11.87 7.14 -20.26
C ASP A 350 -12.68 6.76 -19.02
N GLU A 351 -12.38 5.63 -18.37
CA GLU A 351 -13.01 5.25 -17.09
C GLU A 351 -12.71 6.26 -15.97
N CYS A 352 -11.46 6.72 -15.84
CA CYS A 352 -11.10 7.72 -14.83
C CYS A 352 -11.83 9.05 -15.06
N LYS A 353 -11.94 9.51 -16.31
CA LYS A 353 -12.63 10.76 -16.67
C LYS A 353 -14.15 10.65 -16.63
N ALA A 354 -14.71 9.44 -16.63
CA ALA A 354 -16.15 9.22 -16.60
C ALA A 354 -16.79 9.60 -15.26
N THR A 355 -16.00 9.71 -14.19
CA THR A 355 -16.53 10.01 -12.84
C THR A 355 -15.66 11.04 -12.12
N GLU A 356 -16.28 11.78 -11.19
CA GLU A 356 -15.58 12.78 -10.35
C GLU A 356 -15.28 12.22 -8.94
N TYR A 357 -15.49 10.91 -8.73
CA TYR A 357 -15.45 10.32 -7.40
C TYR A 357 -14.04 10.24 -6.82
N PHE A 358 -13.00 10.18 -7.66
CA PHE A 358 -11.62 10.23 -7.19
C PHE A 358 -11.29 11.60 -6.60
N GLU A 359 -11.57 12.69 -7.33
CA GLU A 359 -11.40 14.07 -6.89
C GLU A 359 -12.28 14.41 -5.68
N GLY A 360 -13.46 13.79 -5.61
CA GLY A 360 -14.42 13.93 -4.52
C GLY A 360 -14.02 13.25 -3.21
N LEU A 361 -13.01 12.35 -3.22
CA LEU A 361 -12.52 11.76 -1.97
C LEU A 361 -12.00 12.85 -1.04
N SER A 362 -12.36 12.78 0.24
CA SER A 362 -11.97 13.79 1.23
C SER A 362 -10.45 13.94 1.34
N ALA A 363 -9.72 12.82 1.20
CA ALA A 363 -8.26 12.79 1.18
C ALA A 363 -7.66 13.46 -0.06
N ILE A 364 -8.28 13.37 -1.24
CA ILE A 364 -7.81 14.09 -2.45
C ILE A 364 -8.13 15.58 -2.33
N SER A 365 -9.39 15.93 -2.06
CA SER A 365 -9.83 17.32 -1.97
C SER A 365 -9.15 18.12 -0.84
N SER A 366 -8.68 17.45 0.21
CA SER A 366 -7.93 18.06 1.31
C SER A 366 -6.40 18.04 1.13
N GLY A 367 -5.89 17.46 0.04
CA GLY A 367 -4.45 17.33 -0.23
C GLY A 367 -3.72 16.40 0.76
N VAL A 368 -4.38 15.33 1.22
CA VAL A 368 -3.81 14.30 2.12
C VAL A 368 -3.96 12.92 1.48
N GLU A 369 -3.51 12.81 0.24
CA GLU A 369 -3.67 11.63 -0.62
C GLU A 369 -3.08 10.33 -0.02
N PRO A 370 -1.97 10.33 0.74
CA PRO A 370 -1.42 9.12 1.33
C PRO A 370 -2.40 8.34 2.22
N ILE A 371 -3.47 8.95 2.73
CA ILE A 371 -4.49 8.24 3.51
C ILE A 371 -5.24 7.22 2.67
N ILE A 372 -5.48 7.50 1.38
CA ILE A 372 -6.11 6.53 0.46
C ILE A 372 -5.20 5.33 0.29
N LEU A 373 -3.91 5.58 0.03
CA LEU A 373 -2.91 4.54 -0.15
C LEU A 373 -2.69 3.73 1.12
N LEU A 374 -2.78 4.38 2.29
CA LEU A 374 -2.75 3.73 3.59
C LEU A 374 -3.95 2.79 3.77
N ALA A 375 -5.16 3.23 3.39
CA ALA A 375 -6.36 2.40 3.44
C ALA A 375 -6.23 1.18 2.52
N CYS A 376 -5.80 1.39 1.28
CA CYS A 376 -5.54 0.34 0.31
C CYS A 376 -4.56 -0.70 0.84
N ARG A 377 -3.42 -0.27 1.41
CA ARG A 377 -2.43 -1.18 2.00
C ARG A 377 -2.99 -1.92 3.20
N HIS A 378 -3.64 -1.21 4.13
CA HIS A 378 -4.09 -1.76 5.41
C HIS A 378 -5.22 -2.77 5.25
N TYR A 379 -6.17 -2.47 4.35
CA TYR A 379 -7.35 -3.32 4.11
C TYR A 379 -7.21 -4.23 2.89
N ARG A 380 -6.04 -4.22 2.23
CA ARG A 380 -5.79 -4.94 0.98
C ARG A 380 -6.79 -4.61 -0.14
N ILE A 381 -7.20 -3.34 -0.22
CA ILE A 381 -8.02 -2.82 -1.32
C ILE A 381 -7.09 -2.37 -2.46
N PRO A 382 -7.37 -2.69 -3.73
CA PRO A 382 -6.52 -2.26 -4.84
C PRO A 382 -6.43 -0.71 -4.91
N PRO A 383 -5.24 -0.11 -5.08
CA PRO A 383 -5.11 1.34 -5.18
C PRO A 383 -5.82 1.94 -6.41
N PRO A 384 -6.37 3.17 -6.31
CA PRO A 384 -6.96 3.85 -7.47
C PRO A 384 -5.94 4.05 -8.59
N ILE A 385 -6.24 3.55 -9.78
CA ILE A 385 -5.35 3.63 -10.95
C ILE A 385 -4.97 5.07 -11.36
N HIS A 386 -5.80 6.04 -10.97
CA HIS A 386 -5.58 7.48 -11.10
C HIS A 386 -4.15 7.88 -10.69
N PHE A 387 -3.63 7.37 -9.56
CA PHE A 387 -2.28 7.73 -9.11
C PHE A 387 -1.18 7.32 -10.11
N ILE A 388 -1.37 6.28 -10.92
CA ILE A 388 -0.43 5.86 -11.97
C ILE A 388 -0.64 6.65 -13.24
N LEU A 389 -1.88 6.85 -13.68
CA LEU A 389 -2.17 7.57 -14.93
C LEU A 389 -1.81 9.04 -14.84
N GLU A 390 -2.09 9.67 -13.70
CA GLU A 390 -1.84 11.09 -13.46
C GLU A 390 -0.45 11.38 -12.89
N MET A 391 0.38 10.34 -12.76
CA MET A 391 1.74 10.36 -12.17
C MET A 391 2.78 11.20 -12.92
N ASP A 392 2.38 12.23 -13.66
CA ASP A 392 3.28 13.30 -14.05
C ASP A 392 3.55 14.18 -12.84
N CYS A 393 4.29 13.73 -11.82
CA CYS A 393 4.95 14.52 -10.74
C CYS A 393 4.18 15.72 -10.10
N ASN A 394 2.87 15.88 -10.27
CA ASN A 394 2.20 17.18 -10.16
C ASN A 394 1.10 17.26 -9.09
N LYS A 395 0.66 16.15 -8.48
CA LYS A 395 -0.49 16.16 -7.56
C LYS A 395 -0.19 15.91 -6.08
N PHE A 396 0.99 15.43 -5.67
CA PHE A 396 1.33 15.26 -4.24
C PHE A 396 1.79 16.57 -3.58
N ALA A 397 1.01 17.64 -3.70
CA ALA A 397 1.29 18.90 -3.01
C ALA A 397 0.27 19.04 -1.87
N SER A 398 0.58 18.48 -0.68
CA SER A 398 -0.25 18.79 0.48
C SER A 398 -0.12 20.26 0.83
N THR A 399 -1.26 20.88 1.08
CA THR A 399 -1.34 21.95 2.06
C THR A 399 -1.65 21.22 3.36
N VAL A 400 -0.83 21.36 4.41
CA VAL A 400 -1.24 20.97 5.76
C VAL A 400 -2.68 21.43 5.94
N LEU A 401 -3.59 20.59 6.47
CA LEU A 401 -4.96 20.97 6.82
C LEU A 401 -4.86 22.20 7.73
N THR A 402 -4.85 23.38 7.11
CA THR A 402 -4.63 24.64 7.78
C THR A 402 -6.00 25.05 8.26
N SER A 403 -6.12 25.19 9.57
CA SER A 403 -7.31 25.73 10.21
C SER A 403 -7.49 27.18 9.72
N SER A 404 -8.21 27.38 8.60
CA SER A 404 -8.57 28.73 8.14
C SER A 404 -9.45 29.45 9.15
#